data_AF-A0A6G0AJK6-F1
#
_entry.id   AF-A0A6G0AJK6-F1
#
_cell.length_a   1.000
_cell.length_b   1.000
_cell.length_c   1.000
_cell.angle_alpha   90.00
_cell.angle_beta   90.00
_cell.angle_gamma   90.00
#
_symmetry.space_group_name_H-M   'P 1'
#
loop_
_entity.id
_entity.type
_entity.pdbx_description
1 polymer ?
#
loop_
_entity_poly.entity_id
_entity_poly.type
_entity_poly.pdbx_seq_one_letter_code
_entity_poly.pdbx_strand_id
1 'polypeptide(L)'
;MSKLNFEQLTDLFLLLSIDGIGPGKFRNLLAKFRSTKNILLADSQSLMNVEGISTNLAKRIRKASHERAETEKFTEKELKKL
;
A
#
# COMPACT_ATOMS: atom_id res chain seq x y z
N MET A 1 10.55 -15.72 -6.92
CA MET A 1 9.81 -14.77 -6.05
C MET A 1 9.66 -15.42 -4.70
N SER A 2 10.13 -14.80 -3.62
CA SER A 2 9.88 -15.33 -2.27
C SER A 2 8.39 -15.33 -1.98
N LYS A 3 7.90 -16.29 -1.18
CA LYS A 3 6.51 -16.27 -0.71
C LYS A 3 6.26 -14.95 0.03
N LEU A 4 5.15 -14.28 -0.27
CA LEU A 4 4.67 -13.17 0.51
C LEU A 4 4.13 -13.71 1.85
N ASN A 5 4.51 -13.07 2.95
CA ASN A 5 3.87 -13.35 4.23
C ASN A 5 2.52 -12.62 4.33
N PHE A 6 1.75 -12.93 5.37
CA PHE A 6 0.43 -12.36 5.58
C PHE A 6 0.45 -10.82 5.63
N GLU A 7 1.37 -10.22 6.40
CA GLU A 7 1.53 -8.76 6.48
C GLU A 7 1.76 -8.11 5.12
N GLN A 8 2.63 -8.70 4.30
CA GLN A 8 2.92 -8.20 2.96
C GLN A 8 1.72 -8.33 2.01
N LEU A 9 0.94 -9.40 2.16
CA LEU A 9 -0.31 -9.59 1.42
C LEU A 9 -1.36 -8.55 1.80
N THR A 10 -1.53 -8.29 3.10
CA THR A 10 -2.43 -7.25 3.62
C THR A 10 -2.04 -5.88 3.11
N ASP A 11 -0.76 -5.51 3.23
CA ASP A 11 -0.29 -4.20 2.74
C ASP A 11 -0.45 -4.07 1.23
N LEU A 12 -0.15 -5.13 0.48
CA LEU A 12 -0.29 -5.15 -0.97
C LEU A 12 -1.75 -4.96 -1.39
N PHE A 13 -2.66 -5.72 -0.78
CA PHE A 13 -4.10 -5.60 -1.03
C PHE A 13 -4.59 -4.18 -0.73
N LEU A 14 -4.21 -3.62 0.41
CA LEU A 14 -4.59 -2.26 0.79
C LEU A 14 -4.09 -1.23 -0.24
N LEU A 15 -2.81 -1.29 -0.61
CA LEU A 15 -2.22 -0.34 -1.56
C LEU A 15 -2.85 -0.44 -2.95
N LEU A 16 -3.12 -1.65 -3.43
CA LEU A 16 -3.74 -1.87 -4.74
C LEU A 16 -5.25 -1.53 -4.75
N SER A 17 -5.89 -1.49 -3.58
CA SER A 17 -7.30 -1.08 -3.45
C SER A 17 -7.50 0.45 -3.50
N ILE A 18 -6.42 1.24 -3.47
CA ILE A 18 -6.50 2.70 -3.57
C ILE A 18 -6.67 3.07 -5.04
N ASP A 19 -7.82 3.67 -5.42
CA ASP A 19 -8.02 4.12 -6.80
C ASP A 19 -6.88 5.00 -7.30
N GLY A 20 -6.50 4.84 -8.55
CA GLY A 20 -5.41 5.61 -9.12
C GLY A 20 -4.01 5.13 -8.68
N ILE A 21 -3.90 4.05 -7.90
CA ILE A 21 -2.69 3.21 -7.79
C ILE A 21 -2.82 2.05 -8.78
N GLY A 22 -2.24 2.25 -9.96
CA GLY A 22 -2.03 1.17 -10.92
C GLY A 22 -0.62 0.56 -10.82
N PRO A 23 -0.29 -0.45 -11.64
CA PRO A 23 0.99 -1.15 -11.61
C PRO A 23 2.20 -0.23 -11.86
N GLY A 24 2.07 0.83 -12.67
CA GLY A 24 3.13 1.81 -12.89
C GLY A 24 3.51 2.56 -11.61
N LYS A 25 2.52 3.22 -10.99
CA LYS A 25 2.72 3.99 -9.75
C LYS A 25 3.11 3.10 -8.58
N PHE A 26 2.54 1.90 -8.48
CA PHE A 26 2.93 0.93 -7.47
C PHE A 26 4.41 0.53 -7.59
N ARG A 27 4.89 0.27 -8.83
CA ARG A 27 6.31 0.01 -9.08
C ARG A 27 7.19 1.20 -8.70
N ASN A 28 6.79 2.43 -9.01
CA ASN A 28 7.53 3.63 -8.63
C ASN A 28 7.62 3.78 -7.10
N LEU A 29 6.52 3.56 -6.39
CA LEU A 29 6.49 3.56 -4.93
C LEU A 29 7.43 2.49 -4.36
N LEU A 30 7.38 1.25 -4.86
CA LEU A 30 8.28 0.18 -4.43
C LEU A 30 9.75 0.48 -4.76
N ALA A 31 10.04 1.09 -5.91
CA ALA A 31 11.40 1.48 -6.28
C ALA A 31 12.00 2.47 -5.26
N LYS A 32 11.18 3.42 -4.76
CA LYS A 32 11.59 4.41 -3.76
C LYS A 32 11.67 3.82 -2.35
N PHE A 33 10.62 3.13 -1.89
CA PHE A 33 10.44 2.77 -0.48
C PHE A 33 10.87 1.34 -0.15
N ARG A 34 11.17 0.51 -1.16
CA ARG A 34 11.66 -0.88 -1.07
C ARG A 34 10.67 -1.91 -0.51
N SER A 35 9.66 -1.50 0.25
CA SER A 35 8.63 -2.40 0.79
C SER A 35 7.27 -1.72 0.91
N THR A 36 6.20 -2.52 0.90
CA THR A 36 4.82 -2.06 1.08
C THR A 36 4.61 -1.41 2.45
N LYS A 37 5.20 -1.99 3.50
CA LYS A 37 5.21 -1.43 4.85
C LYS A 37 5.80 -0.01 4.88
N ASN A 38 6.94 0.20 4.21
CA ASN A 38 7.59 1.51 4.17
C ASN A 38 6.75 2.54 3.40
N ILE A 39 6.01 2.13 2.36
CA ILE A 39 5.07 3.01 1.66
C ILE A 39 3.97 3.48 2.62
N LEU A 40 3.39 2.57 3.40
CA LEU A 40 2.32 2.90 4.35
C LEU A 40 2.81 3.77 5.52
N LEU A 41 4.08 3.65 5.91
CA LEU A 41 4.67 4.47 6.97
C LEU A 41 5.15 5.85 6.49
N ALA A 42 5.38 6.03 5.19
CA ALA A 42 5.93 7.25 4.62
C ALA A 42 5.04 8.48 4.89
N ASP A 43 5.68 9.63 5.09
CA ASP A 43 5.00 10.91 5.18
C ASP A 43 4.52 11.41 3.80
N SER A 44 3.61 12.38 3.80
CA SER A 44 3.02 12.94 2.57
C SER A 44 4.07 13.54 1.62
N GLN A 45 5.12 14.18 2.14
CA GLN A 45 6.15 14.85 1.33
C GLN A 45 6.99 13.80 0.59
N SER A 46 7.42 12.76 1.31
CA SER A 46 8.15 11.62 0.76
C SER A 46 7.35 10.91 -0.32
N LEU A 47 6.04 10.76 -0.15
CA LEU A 47 5.14 10.17 -1.15
C LEU A 47 5.03 11.04 -2.41
N MET A 48 4.90 12.36 -2.27
CA MET A 48 4.82 13.29 -3.40
C MET A 48 6.11 13.37 -4.23
N ASN A 49 7.25 13.00 -3.64
CA ASN A 49 8.53 12.91 -4.36
C ASN A 49 8.62 11.68 -5.28
N VAL A 50 7.59 10.82 -5.32
CA VAL A 50 7.52 9.68 -6.24
C VAL A 50 6.83 10.09 -7.53
N GLU A 51 7.44 9.76 -8.65
CA GLU A 51 6.92 10.05 -9.98
C GLU A 51 5.49 9.51 -10.16
N GLY A 52 4.57 10.40 -10.55
CA GLY A 52 3.17 10.08 -10.78
C GLY A 52 2.28 10.10 -9.52
N ILE A 53 2.82 10.47 -8.35
CA ILE A 53 2.07 10.64 -7.11
C ILE A 53 1.74 12.11 -6.89
N SER A 54 0.46 12.46 -7.04
CA SER A 54 -0.04 13.80 -6.72
C SER A 54 -0.29 13.96 -5.22
N THR A 55 -0.43 15.20 -4.76
CA THR A 55 -0.81 15.53 -3.37
C THR A 55 -2.09 14.81 -2.93
N ASN A 56 -3.09 14.71 -3.82
CA ASN A 56 -4.33 14.02 -3.52
C ASN A 56 -4.12 12.50 -3.37
N LEU A 57 -3.27 11.91 -4.21
CA LEU A 57 -2.96 10.49 -4.09
C LEU A 57 -2.14 10.19 -2.83
N ALA A 58 -1.17 11.04 -2.50
CA ALA A 58 -0.41 10.95 -1.24
C ALA A 58 -1.32 11.00 -0.01
N LYS A 59 -2.29 11.94 0.02
CA LYS A 59 -3.30 12.01 1.09
C LYS A 59 -4.13 10.73 1.22
N ARG A 60 -4.50 10.12 0.08
CA ARG A 60 -5.26 8.86 0.07
C ARG A 60 -4.43 7.68 0.57
N ILE A 61 -3.15 7.59 0.19
CA ILE A 61 -2.23 6.59 0.73
C ILE A 61 -2.11 6.72 2.25
N ARG A 62 -1.94 7.95 2.74
CA ARG A 62 -1.91 8.22 4.19
C ARG A 62 -3.21 7.80 4.86
N LYS A 63 -4.36 8.17 4.30
CA LYS A 63 -5.66 7.77 4.84
C LYS A 63 -5.79 6.24 4.91
N ALA A 64 -5.49 5.54 3.81
CA ALA A 64 -5.54 4.08 3.74
C ALA A 64 -4.61 3.43 4.79
N SER A 65 -3.43 4.01 5.05
CA SER A 65 -2.52 3.48 6.08
C SER A 65 -3.15 3.43 7.48
N HIS A 66 -4.06 4.38 7.80
CA HIS A 66 -4.81 4.39 9.06
C HIS A 66 -5.91 3.31 9.11
N GLU A 67 -6.33 2.80 7.95
CA GLU A 67 -7.36 1.75 7.80
C GLU A 67 -6.73 0.34 7.72
N ARG A 68 -5.40 0.23 7.90
CA ARG A 68 -4.67 -1.04 7.77
C ARG A 68 -5.19 -2.11 8.72
N ALA A 69 -5.47 -1.77 9.98
CA ALA A 69 -5.95 -2.74 10.97
C ALA A 69 -7.29 -3.38 10.58
N GLU A 70 -8.19 -2.61 9.95
CA GLU A 70 -9.46 -3.15 9.46
C GLU A 70 -9.24 -4.02 8.21
N THR A 71 -8.30 -3.63 7.35
CA THR A 71 -7.89 -4.41 6.18
C THR A 71 -7.27 -5.75 6.59
N GLU A 72 -6.49 -5.77 7.66
CA GLU A 72 -5.88 -6.98 8.23
C GLU A 72 -6.95 -7.96 8.70
N LYS A 73 -7.94 -7.50 9.47
CA LYS A 73 -9.08 -8.33 9.89
C LYS A 73 -9.86 -8.88 8.69
N PHE A 74 -10.09 -8.05 7.67
CA PHE A 74 -10.78 -8.46 6.45
C PHE A 74 -9.99 -9.55 5.71
N THR A 75 -8.72 -9.32 5.44
CA THR A 75 -7.86 -10.27 4.71
C THR A 75 -7.67 -11.56 5.49
N GLU A 76 -7.53 -11.52 6.81
CA GLU A 76 -7.47 -12.72 7.66
C GLU A 76 -8.75 -13.55 7.52
N LYS A 77 -9.92 -12.89 7.58
CA LYS A 77 -11.21 -13.55 7.44
C LYS A 77 -11.38 -14.19 6.07
N GLU A 78 -10.99 -13.50 4.99
CA GLU A 78 -11.14 -14.03 3.63
C GLU A 78 -10.16 -15.17 3.35
N LEU A 79 -8.92 -15.09 3.81
CA LEU A 79 -7.94 -16.17 3.63
C LEU A 79 -8.32 -17.45 4.39
N LYS A 80 -8.99 -17.34 5.55
CA LYS A 80 -9.52 -18.52 6.28
C LYS A 80 -10.62 -19.28 5.54
N LYS A 81 -11.20 -18.70 4.49
CA LYS A 81 -12.25 -19.36 3.68
C LYS A 81 -11.70 -20.12 2.47
N LEU A 82 -10.42 -19.94 2.15
CA LEU A 82 -9.71 -20.64 1.08
C LEU A 82 -9.17 -21.98 1.59
#